data_AF-A0A1I2JSM8-F1
#
_entry.id   AF-A0A1I2JSM8-F1
#
_cell.length_a   1.000
_cell.length_b   1.000
_cell.length_c   1.000
_cell.angle_alpha   90.00
_cell.angle_beta   90.00
_cell.angle_gamma   90.00
#
_symmetry.space_group_name_H-M   'P 1'
#
loop_
_entity.id
_entity.type
_entity.pdbx_description
1 polymer ?
#
loop_
_entity_poly.entity_id
_entity_poly.type
_entity_poly.pdbx_seq_one_letter_code
_entity_poly.pdbx_strand_id
1 'polypeptide(L)' 'MSAKEAKNFVGKSMTYHWDDVVDQTGNIVNHGKNNPHGGAKHLQIHDDEGNIFRIFFD' A
#
# COMPACT_ATOMS: atom_id res chain seq x y z
N MET A 1 20.56 -7.16 6.24
CA MET A 1 19.73 -6.12 5.59
C MET A 1 18.32 -6.24 6.14
N SER A 2 17.81 -5.20 6.77
CA SER A 2 16.42 -5.14 7.26
C SER A 2 15.45 -4.96 6.10
N ALA A 3 14.17 -5.30 6.30
CA ALA A 3 13.13 -5.09 5.30
C ALA A 3 13.00 -3.61 4.89
N LYS A 4 13.29 -2.68 5.81
CA LYS A 4 13.29 -1.23 5.56
C LYS A 4 14.45 -0.80 4.66
N GLU A 5 15.65 -1.33 4.91
CA GLU A 5 16.83 -1.04 4.09
C GLU A 5 16.70 -1.62 2.69
N ALA A 6 16.19 -2.86 2.56
CA ALA A 6 15.89 -3.46 1.26
C ALA A 6 14.89 -2.58 0.49
N LYS A 7 13.77 -2.20 1.12
CA LYS A 7 12.75 -1.34 0.50
C LYS A 7 13.28 0.01 0.02
N ASN A 8 14.16 0.63 0.79
CA ASN A 8 14.78 1.90 0.38
C ASN A 8 15.78 1.72 -0.76
N PHE A 9 16.45 0.57 -0.83
CA PHE A 9 17.41 0.26 -1.89
C PHE A 9 16.73 -0.09 -3.22
N VAL A 10 15.65 -0.90 -3.20
CA VAL A 10 14.94 -1.27 -4.44
C VAL A 10 13.98 -0.17 -4.92
N GLY A 11 13.57 0.74 -4.02
CA GLY A 11 12.54 1.74 -4.31
C GLY A 11 11.13 1.14 -4.33
N LYS A 12 10.13 1.97 -4.66
CA LYS A 12 8.74 1.54 -4.82
C LYS A 12 8.27 1.50 -6.28
N SER A 13 9.10 1.96 -7.20
CA SER A 13 8.81 1.96 -8.64
C SER A 13 8.57 0.54 -9.14
N MET A 14 7.59 0.35 -10.03
CA MET A 14 7.23 -0.96 -10.59
C MET A 14 6.83 -2.03 -9.56
N THR A 15 6.13 -1.63 -8.48
CA THR A 15 5.62 -2.55 -7.44
C THR A 15 4.11 -2.48 -7.31
N TYR A 16 3.49 -3.54 -6.79
CA TYR A 16 2.07 -3.53 -6.43
C TYR A 16 1.84 -4.10 -5.03
N HIS A 17 0.76 -3.66 -4.39
CA HIS A 17 0.41 -3.96 -3.00
C HIS A 17 -1.07 -4.32 -2.97
N TRP A 18 -1.39 -5.51 -2.46
CA TRP A 18 -2.77 -5.91 -2.19
C TRP A 18 -3.13 -5.49 -0.77
N ASP A 19 -4.03 -4.53 -0.66
CA ASP A 19 -4.41 -3.88 0.59
C ASP A 19 -5.86 -4.27 0.93
N ASP A 20 -6.06 -5.52 1.31
CA ASP A 20 -7.39 -6.14 1.52
C ASP A 20 -7.62 -6.69 2.94
N VAL A 21 -6.57 -6.81 3.74
CA VAL A 21 -6.65 -7.27 5.13
C VAL A 21 -6.98 -6.09 6.04
N VAL A 22 -8.08 -6.20 6.79
CA VAL A 22 -8.53 -5.18 7.75
C VAL A 22 -8.26 -5.58 9.20
N ASP A 23 -8.02 -4.59 10.04
CA ASP A 23 -7.89 -4.75 11.49
C ASP A 23 -9.28 -4.78 12.19
N GLN A 24 -9.27 -4.92 13.52
CA GLN A 24 -10.49 -4.96 14.34
C GLN A 24 -11.31 -3.66 14.29
N THR A 25 -10.73 -2.56 13.80
CA THR A 25 -11.38 -1.26 13.63
C THR A 25 -11.96 -1.07 12.22
N GLY A 26 -11.75 -2.05 11.33
CA GLY A 26 -12.19 -1.99 9.94
C GLY A 26 -11.23 -1.22 9.01
N ASN A 27 -10.04 -0.83 9.49
CA ASN A 27 -9.03 -0.18 8.66
C ASN A 27 -8.05 -1.20 8.09
N ILE A 28 -7.55 -0.97 6.88
CA ILE A 28 -6.52 -1.81 6.28
C ILE A 28 -5.28 -1.85 7.18
N VAL A 29 -4.75 -3.05 7.41
CA VAL A 29 -3.52 -3.23 8.19
C VAL A 29 -2.34 -2.51 7.54
N ASN A 30 -1.38 -2.04 8.34
CA ASN A 30 -0.23 -1.25 7.86
C ASN A 30 -0.55 0.11 7.21
N HIS A 31 -1.81 0.55 7.23
CA HIS A 31 -2.18 1.92 6.91
C HIS A 31 -2.18 2.79 8.17
N GLY A 32 -1.61 4.00 8.07
CA GLY A 32 -1.67 4.97 9.15
C GLY A 32 -3.11 5.38 9.43
N LYS A 33 -3.43 5.69 10.70
CA LYS A 33 -4.78 6.06 11.16
C LYS A 33 -5.44 7.24 10.41
N ASN A 34 -4.62 8.06 9.75
CA ASN A 34 -5.05 9.22 8.97
C ASN A 34 -4.87 9.02 7.45
N ASN A 35 -4.64 7.79 6.99
CA ASN A 35 -4.52 7.50 5.56
C ASN A 35 -5.93 7.42 4.94
N PRO A 36 -6.32 8.34 4.04
CA PRO A 36 -7.65 8.35 3.45
C PRO A 36 -7.96 7.09 2.62
N HIS A 37 -6.95 6.31 2.23
CA HIS A 37 -7.10 5.07 1.49
C HIS A 37 -7.15 3.84 2.40
N GLY A 38 -6.93 3.98 3.71
CA GLY A 38 -6.96 2.88 4.66
C GLY A 38 -8.38 2.37 4.98
N GLY A 39 -9.42 3.08 4.55
CA GLY A 39 -10.81 2.72 4.83
C GLY A 39 -11.50 1.84 3.77
N ALA A 40 -10.83 1.54 2.65
CA ALA A 40 -11.43 0.77 1.55
C ALA A 40 -10.40 -0.17 0.93
N LYS A 41 -10.75 -1.45 0.76
CA LYS A 41 -9.85 -2.45 0.16
C LYS A 41 -9.46 -2.02 -1.24
N HIS A 42 -8.18 -2.16 -1.57
CA HIS A 42 -7.69 -1.75 -2.87
C HIS A 42 -6.41 -2.48 -3.29
N LEU A 43 -6.13 -2.42 -4.59
CA LEU A 43 -4.85 -2.74 -5.17
C LEU A 43 -4.11 -1.42 -5.43
N GLN A 44 -2.96 -1.22 -4.80
CA GLN A 44 -2.09 -0.07 -5.04
C GLN A 44 -0.96 -0.45 -5.99
N ILE A 45 -0.83 0.25 -7.11
CA ILE A 45 0.19 0.00 -8.13
C ILE A 45 1.08 1.25 -8.22
N HIS A 46 2.38 1.04 -8.19
CA HIS A 46 3.39 2.04 -8.48
C HIS A 46 3.96 1.80 -9.88
N ASP A 47 3.89 2.80 -10.75
CA ASP A 47 4.54 2.72 -12.06
C ASP A 47 6.05 3.01 -11.96
N ASP A 48 6.71 3.07 -13.11
CA ASP A 48 8.13 3.36 -13.23
C ASP A 48 8.49 4.78 -12.78
N GLU A 49 7.60 5.74 -13.03
CA GLU A 49 7.73 7.15 -12.64
C GLU A 49 7.40 7.44 -11.16
N GLY A 50 6.83 6.47 -10.45
CA GLY A 50 6.43 6.58 -9.05
C GLY A 50 5.02 7.14 -8.83
N ASN A 51 4.22 7.28 -9.90
CA ASN A 51 2.79 7.54 -9.78
C ASN A 51 2.10 6.38 -9.07
N ILE A 52 1.00 6.68 -8.39
CA ILE A 52 0.25 5.69 -7.60
C ILE A 52 -1.16 5.56 -8.16
N PHE A 53 -1.50 4.36 -8.64
CA PHE A 53 -2.85 3.98 -9.04
C PHE A 53 -3.49 3.15 -7.93
N ARG A 54 -4.77 3.39 -7.65
CA ARG A 54 -5.55 2.60 -6.68
C ARG A 54 -6.82 2.09 -7.34
N ILE A 55 -7.01 0.79 -7.31
CA ILE A 55 -8.22 0.12 -7.79
C ILE A 55 -8.98 -0.37 -6.56
N PHE A 56 -10.11 0.26 -6.25
CA PHE A 56 -10.95 -0.07 -5.10
C PHE A 56 -11.93 -1.20 -5.43
N PHE A 57 -12.21 -2.08 -4.47
CA PHE A 57 -13.12 -3.22 -4.61
C PHE A 57 -13.78 -3.60 -3.28
N ASP A 58 -14.90 -4.33 -3.36
CA ASP A 58 -15.71 -4.81 -2.22
C ASP A 58 -15.47 -6.31 -1.91
#